data_AF-A0A4D4M4W9-F1
#
_entry.id   AF-A0A4D4M4W9-F1
#
_cell.length_a   1.000
_cell.length_b   1.000
_cell.length_c   1.000
_cell.angle_alpha   90.00
_cell.angle_beta   90.00
_cell.angle_gamma   90.00
#
_symmetry.space_group_name_H-M   'P 1'
#
loop_
_entity.id
_entity.type
_entity.pdbx_description
1 polymer ?
#
loop_
_entity_poly.entity_id
_entity_poly.type
_entity_poly.pdbx_seq_one_letter_code
_entity_poly.pdbx_strand_id
1 'polypeptide(L)'
;MSQERARALGTLTDHGEQLRLSWEAFAAQFRRLWPTRVDTFFDDAYLDRFLDRVWAESLGFAGTEIVRRVIGFAHLTDLTTLPDPVPASRRALLLGRELIVRRAELTGPDDVRAVVASLS
;
A
#
# COMPACT_ATOMS: atom_id res chain seq x y z
N MET A 1 -15.60 -5.38 24.70
CA MET A 1 -14.47 -4.42 24.84
C MET A 1 -13.73 -4.08 23.54
N SER A 2 -13.74 -4.91 22.50
CA SER A 2 -13.16 -4.57 21.17
C SER A 2 -14.15 -3.79 20.26
N GLN A 3 -15.46 -4.05 20.39
CA GLN A 3 -16.48 -3.40 19.56
C GLN A 3 -16.79 -1.94 19.96
N GLU A 4 -16.57 -1.54 21.21
CA GLU A 4 -16.80 -0.17 21.69
C GLU A 4 -15.70 0.81 21.27
N ARG A 5 -14.44 0.35 21.16
CA ARG A 5 -13.34 1.16 20.60
C ARG A 5 -13.52 1.45 19.12
N ALA A 6 -14.06 0.50 18.36
CA ALA A 6 -14.36 0.67 16.94
C ALA A 6 -15.52 1.68 16.71
N ARG A 7 -16.48 1.76 17.62
CA ARG A 7 -17.59 2.73 17.56
C ARG A 7 -17.21 4.14 18.03
N ALA A 8 -16.26 4.26 18.97
CA ALA A 8 -15.80 5.55 19.50
C ALA A 8 -14.90 6.34 18.52
N LEU A 9 -14.36 5.70 17.47
CA LEU A 9 -13.44 6.32 16.52
C LEU A 9 -14.10 6.98 15.30
N GLY A 10 -15.43 6.93 15.14
CA GLY A 10 -16.16 7.79 14.18
C GLY A 10 -15.77 7.73 12.70
N THR A 11 -14.83 6.85 12.29
CA THR A 11 -14.41 6.68 10.90
C THR A 11 -14.35 5.19 10.60
N LEU A 12 -15.22 4.71 9.70
CA LEU A 12 -14.83 3.61 8.83
C LEU A 12 -13.56 4.08 8.14
N THR A 13 -12.40 3.58 8.57
CA THR A 13 -11.12 4.09 8.10
C THR A 13 -11.01 3.84 6.60
N ASP A 14 -11.11 4.88 5.78
CA ASP A 14 -10.89 4.75 4.35
C ASP A 14 -9.42 4.38 4.12
N HIS A 15 -9.15 3.08 3.96
CA HIS A 15 -7.80 2.56 3.76
C HIS A 15 -7.14 3.16 2.51
N GLY A 16 -7.92 3.55 1.50
CA GLY A 16 -7.39 4.25 0.34
C GLY A 16 -6.91 5.66 0.69
N GLU A 17 -7.62 6.35 1.59
CA GLU A 17 -7.22 7.67 2.06
C GLU A 17 -5.98 7.58 2.95
N GLN A 18 -5.89 6.56 3.80
CA GLN A 18 -4.69 6.31 4.59
C GLN A 18 -3.47 6.01 3.72
N LEU A 19 -3.62 5.22 2.66
CA LEU A 19 -2.55 4.96 1.68
C LEU A 19 -2.08 6.28 1.05
N ARG A 20 -3.03 7.09 0.58
CA ARG A 20 -2.75 8.40 -0.03
C ARG A 20 -1.99 9.32 0.92
N LEU A 21 -2.52 9.54 2.12
CA LEU A 21 -1.91 10.39 3.14
C LEU A 21 -0.51 9.89 3.54
N SER A 22 -0.32 8.57 3.67
CA SER A 22 0.97 7.99 4.04
C SER A 22 2.02 8.25 2.96
N TRP A 23 1.67 8.04 1.69
CA TRP A 23 2.58 8.27 0.57
C TRP A 23 2.92 9.75 0.39
N GLU A 24 1.90 10.62 0.40
CA GLU A 24 2.09 12.06 0.27
C GLU A 24 2.96 12.63 1.40
N ALA A 25 2.69 12.21 2.65
CA ALA A 25 3.51 12.61 3.78
C ALA A 25 4.95 12.14 3.59
N PHE A 26 5.18 10.88 3.25
CA PHE A 26 6.51 10.33 2.99
C PHE A 26 7.26 11.13 1.90
N ALA A 27 6.65 11.31 0.73
CA ALA A 27 7.24 12.02 -0.39
C ALA A 27 7.54 13.49 -0.04
N ALA A 28 6.63 14.16 0.67
CA ALA A 28 6.85 15.53 1.14
C ALA A 28 8.00 15.62 2.16
N GLN A 29 8.09 14.69 3.12
CA GLN A 29 9.22 14.67 4.05
C GLN A 29 10.54 14.41 3.32
N PHE A 30 10.55 13.47 2.36
CA PHE A 30 11.75 13.13 1.60
C PHE A 30 12.23 14.32 0.78
N ARG A 31 11.32 15.01 0.06
CA ARG A 31 11.62 16.24 -0.69
C ARG A 31 12.15 17.35 0.22
N ARG A 32 11.59 17.50 1.42
CA ARG A 32 12.08 18.51 2.38
C ARG A 32 13.51 18.23 2.87
N LEU A 33 13.87 16.95 3.03
CA LEU A 33 15.21 16.54 3.47
C LEU A 33 16.21 16.43 2.32
N TRP A 34 15.74 16.38 1.06
CA TRP A 34 16.59 16.32 -0.12
C TRP A 34 17.75 17.33 -0.16
N PRO A 35 17.55 18.64 0.11
CA PRO A 35 18.64 19.61 0.06
C PRO A 35 19.66 19.46 1.20
N THR A 36 19.36 18.68 2.24
CA THR A 36 20.29 18.48 3.38
C THR A 36 21.24 17.31 3.17
N ARG A 37 21.21 16.67 1.99
CA ARG A 37 22.07 15.53 1.66
C ARG A 37 23.53 15.95 1.48
N VAL A 38 24.45 15.04 1.79
CA VAL A 38 25.90 15.30 1.69
C VAL A 38 26.37 15.26 0.24
N ASP A 39 25.75 14.41 -0.58
CA ASP A 39 26.08 14.23 -1.97
C ASP A 39 25.30 15.22 -2.87
N THR A 40 25.96 16.19 -3.46
CA THR A 40 25.28 17.30 -4.17
C THR A 40 25.16 17.08 -5.68
N PHE A 41 25.59 15.92 -6.18
CA PHE A 41 25.69 15.66 -7.63
C PHE A 41 24.37 15.21 -8.28
N PHE A 42 23.36 14.82 -7.48
CA PHE A 42 22.03 14.47 -7.98
C PHE A 42 21.11 15.70 -7.93
N ASP A 43 20.37 15.90 -9.02
CA ASP A 43 19.41 16.99 -9.17
C ASP A 43 17.99 16.60 -8.75
N ASP A 44 17.07 17.56 -8.79
CA ASP A 44 15.66 17.32 -8.47
C ASP A 44 14.99 16.38 -9.47
N ALA A 45 15.46 16.34 -10.73
CA ALA A 45 14.98 15.39 -11.72
C ALA A 45 15.35 13.93 -11.33
N TYR A 46 16.53 13.73 -10.73
CA TYR A 46 16.90 12.45 -10.14
C TYR A 46 16.01 12.10 -8.95
N LEU A 47 15.70 13.07 -8.08
CA LEU A 47 14.80 12.85 -6.95
C LEU A 47 13.43 12.34 -7.40
N ASP A 48 12.83 12.95 -8.42
CA ASP A 48 11.52 12.51 -8.91
C ASP A 48 11.58 11.08 -9.45
N ARG A 49 12.58 10.75 -10.28
CA ARG A 49 12.79 9.36 -10.76
C ARG A 49 13.04 8.38 -9.61
N PHE A 50 13.73 8.83 -8.56
CA PHE A 50 13.98 8.02 -7.38
C PHE A 50 12.68 7.74 -6.62
N LEU A 51 11.82 8.74 -6.41
CA LEU A 51 10.54 8.57 -5.75
C LEU A 51 9.58 7.69 -6.57
N ASP A 52 9.58 7.82 -7.91
CA ASP A 52 8.82 6.93 -8.80
C ASP A 52 9.26 5.48 -8.66
N ARG A 53 10.58 5.24 -8.58
CA ARG A 53 11.13 3.91 -8.34
C ARG A 53 10.73 3.36 -6.96
N VAL A 54 10.84 4.18 -5.91
CA VAL A 54 10.47 3.79 -4.55
C VAL A 54 8.98 3.43 -4.47
N TRP A 55 8.13 4.18 -5.17
CA TRP A 55 6.70 3.88 -5.29
C TRP A 55 6.47 2.49 -5.89
N ALA A 56 7.01 2.24 -7.09
CA ALA A 56 6.86 0.97 -7.79
C ALA A 56 7.43 -0.22 -6.98
N GLU A 57 8.59 -0.05 -6.34
CA GLU A 57 9.18 -1.08 -5.45
C GLU A 57 8.28 -1.33 -4.23
N SER A 58 7.71 -0.28 -3.62
CA SER A 58 6.79 -0.38 -2.48
C SER A 58 5.53 -1.17 -2.83
N LEU A 59 4.96 -0.98 -4.03
CA LEU A 59 3.83 -1.78 -4.52
C LEU A 59 4.21 -3.26 -4.70
N GLY A 60 5.41 -3.54 -5.22
CA GLY A 60 5.94 -4.90 -5.34
C GLY A 60 6.06 -5.60 -3.98
N PHE A 61 6.61 -4.91 -2.98
CA PHE A 61 6.69 -5.44 -1.61
C PHE A 61 5.31 -5.62 -0.97
N ALA A 62 4.41 -4.63 -1.12
CA ALA A 62 3.06 -4.72 -0.60
C ALA A 62 2.30 -5.91 -1.18
N GLY A 63 2.35 -6.11 -2.50
CA GLY A 63 1.71 -7.25 -3.15
C GLY A 63 2.30 -8.59 -2.72
N THR A 64 3.62 -8.67 -2.57
CA THR A 64 4.31 -9.88 -2.07
C THR A 64 3.89 -10.19 -0.63
N GLU A 65 3.82 -9.19 0.24
CA GLU A 65 3.38 -9.35 1.62
C GLU A 65 1.91 -9.77 1.72
N ILE A 66 1.02 -9.24 0.87
CA ILE A 66 -0.37 -9.68 0.79
C ILE A 66 -0.43 -11.18 0.46
N VAL A 67 0.25 -11.60 -0.61
CA VAL A 67 0.29 -13.02 -1.01
C VAL A 67 0.85 -13.88 0.13
N ARG A 68 1.98 -13.48 0.72
CA ARG A 68 2.62 -14.20 1.83
C ARG A 68 1.69 -14.34 3.05
N ARG A 69 0.87 -13.33 3.36
CA ARG A 69 -0.08 -13.38 4.49
C ARG A 69 -1.30 -14.27 4.22
N VAL A 70 -1.72 -14.41 2.97
CA VAL A 70 -2.86 -15.26 2.61
C VAL A 70 -2.47 -16.74 2.54
N ILE A 71 -1.36 -17.08 1.86
CA ILE A 71 -0.98 -18.48 1.61
C ILE A 71 0.25 -18.97 2.39
N GLY A 72 0.98 -18.09 3.08
CA GLY A 72 2.19 -18.46 3.82
C GLY A 72 1.92 -18.93 5.26
N PHE A 73 2.90 -19.62 5.84
CA PHE A 73 2.82 -20.25 7.17
C PHE A 73 2.48 -19.30 8.32
N ALA A 74 2.75 -18.00 8.19
CA ALA A 74 2.39 -16.98 9.16
C ALA A 74 1.04 -16.35 8.80
N HIS A 75 -0.03 -17.16 8.82
CA HIS A 75 -1.39 -16.68 8.63
C HIS A 75 -1.73 -15.69 9.74
N LEU A 76 -1.94 -14.42 9.37
CA LEU A 76 -2.56 -13.48 10.28
C LEU A 76 -4.01 -13.91 10.51
N THR A 77 -4.42 -13.78 11.77
CA THR A 77 -5.73 -14.15 12.32
C THR A 77 -6.92 -13.45 11.65
N ASP A 78 -6.68 -12.46 10.77
CA ASP A 78 -7.73 -11.63 10.18
C ASP A 78 -8.59 -12.39 9.16
N LEU A 79 -8.02 -13.33 8.39
CA LEU A 79 -8.79 -14.15 7.45
C LEU A 79 -9.34 -15.41 8.12
N THR A 80 -8.58 -16.03 9.03
CA THR A 80 -8.97 -17.30 9.67
C THR A 80 -10.11 -17.16 10.69
N THR A 81 -10.45 -15.93 11.08
CA THR A 81 -11.59 -15.62 11.96
C THR A 81 -12.90 -15.36 11.20
N LEU A 82 -12.87 -15.29 9.86
CA LEU A 82 -14.06 -15.14 9.04
C LEU A 82 -14.82 -16.47 8.92
N PRO A 83 -16.17 -16.46 8.95
CA PRO A 83 -16.99 -17.67 8.74
C PRO A 83 -16.78 -18.31 7.37
N ASP A 84 -16.57 -17.49 6.32
CA ASP A 84 -16.19 -17.93 4.98
C ASP A 84 -15.03 -17.04 4.46
N PRO A 85 -13.78 -17.49 4.59
CA PRO A 85 -12.61 -16.70 4.21
C PRO A 85 -12.29 -16.78 2.71
N VAL A 86 -12.93 -17.66 1.94
CA VAL A 86 -12.52 -17.95 0.55
C VAL A 86 -12.69 -16.72 -0.35
N PRO A 87 -13.83 -16.00 -0.34
CA PRO A 87 -14.00 -14.81 -1.19
C PRO A 87 -13.01 -13.70 -0.83
N ALA A 88 -12.76 -13.48 0.47
CA ALA A 88 -11.82 -12.47 0.94
C ALA A 88 -10.37 -12.82 0.57
N SER A 89 -9.98 -14.08 0.76
CA SER A 89 -8.66 -14.59 0.38
C SER A 89 -8.42 -14.45 -1.12
N ARG A 90 -9.42 -14.78 -1.96
CA ARG A 90 -9.31 -14.65 -3.41
C ARG A 90 -9.10 -13.19 -3.82
N ARG A 91 -9.88 -12.26 -3.28
CA ARG A 91 -9.71 -10.82 -3.56
C ARG A 91 -8.34 -10.30 -3.13
N ALA A 92 -7.87 -10.69 -1.95
CA ALA A 92 -6.54 -10.31 -1.47
C ALA A 92 -5.42 -10.85 -2.39
N LEU A 93 -5.50 -12.11 -2.83
CA LEU A 93 -4.53 -12.68 -3.77
C LEU A 93 -4.54 -11.98 -5.12
N LEU A 94 -5.73 -11.64 -5.65
CA LEU A 94 -5.85 -10.87 -6.89
C LEU A 94 -5.22 -9.48 -6.73
N LEU A 95 -5.55 -8.77 -5.65
CA LEU A 95 -4.93 -7.47 -5.36
C LEU A 95 -3.40 -7.58 -5.28
N GLY A 96 -2.89 -8.56 -4.52
CA GLY A 96 -1.46 -8.78 -4.38
C GLY A 96 -0.77 -9.04 -5.73
N ARG A 97 -1.39 -9.85 -6.60
CA ARG A 97 -0.93 -10.08 -7.96
C ARG A 97 -0.92 -8.80 -8.79
N GLU A 98 -2.00 -8.03 -8.80
CA GLU A 98 -2.09 -6.79 -9.57
C GLU A 98 -1.03 -5.77 -9.12
N LEU A 99 -0.83 -5.62 -7.81
CA LEU A 99 0.22 -4.74 -7.27
C LEU A 99 1.63 -5.20 -7.68
N ILE A 100 1.90 -6.52 -7.74
CA ILE A 100 3.19 -7.01 -8.22
C ILE A 100 3.34 -6.76 -9.72
N VAL A 101 2.40 -7.26 -10.53
CA VAL A 101 2.55 -7.30 -11.99
C VAL A 101 2.52 -5.91 -12.61
N ARG A 102 1.61 -5.05 -12.13
CA ARG A 102 1.35 -3.73 -12.72
C ARG A 102 2.07 -2.59 -11.99
N ARG A 103 2.98 -2.87 -11.05
CA ARG A 103 3.67 -1.84 -10.24
C ARG A 103 4.32 -0.70 -11.04
N ALA A 104 4.72 -0.93 -12.28
CA ALA A 104 5.31 0.08 -13.16
C ALA A 104 4.26 0.97 -13.87
N GLU A 105 3.00 0.54 -13.90
CA GLU A 105 1.87 1.27 -14.50
C GLU A 105 1.09 2.08 -13.46
N LEU A 106 1.14 1.68 -12.19
CA LEU A 106 0.44 2.34 -11.09
C LEU A 106 1.32 3.49 -10.60
N THR A 107 0.96 4.73 -10.94
CA THR A 107 1.76 5.94 -10.70
C THR A 107 1.43 6.65 -9.39
N GLY A 108 0.32 6.30 -8.75
CA GLY A 108 -0.03 6.87 -7.46
C GLY A 108 -1.13 6.14 -6.68
N PRO A 109 -1.46 6.63 -5.47
CA PRO A 109 -2.46 6.00 -4.59
C PRO A 109 -3.84 5.80 -5.23
N ASP A 110 -4.25 6.71 -6.11
CA ASP A 110 -5.54 6.63 -6.79
C ASP A 110 -5.60 5.45 -7.78
N ASP A 111 -4.49 5.09 -8.42
CA ASP A 111 -4.41 3.90 -9.28
C ASP A 111 -4.61 2.63 -8.46
N VAL A 112 -4.04 2.58 -7.25
CA VAL A 112 -4.25 1.46 -6.31
C VAL A 112 -5.71 1.39 -5.87
N ARG A 113 -6.33 2.53 -5.57
CA ARG A 113 -7.77 2.60 -5.24
C ARG A 113 -8.63 2.08 -6.40
N ALA A 114 -8.30 2.43 -7.64
CA ALA A 114 -8.98 1.95 -8.82
C ALA A 114 -8.83 0.42 -9.00
N VAL A 115 -7.65 -0.13 -8.75
CA VAL A 115 -7.43 -1.59 -8.75
C VAL A 115 -8.33 -2.25 -7.70
N VAL A 116 -8.37 -1.75 -6.47
CA VAL A 116 -9.23 -2.31 -5.41
C VAL A 116 -10.71 -2.27 -5.81
N ALA A 117 -11.18 -1.16 -6.37
CA ALA A 117 -12.56 -1.03 -6.84
C ALA A 117 -12.90 -2.01 -7.97
N SER A 118 -11.95 -2.31 -8.87
CA SER A 118 -12.15 -3.26 -9.97
C SER A 118 -12.26 -4.74 -9.53
N LEU A 119 -11.83 -5.06 -8.31
CA LEU A 119 -11.85 -6.41 -7.73
C LEU A 119 -13.08 -6.68 -6.85
N SER A 120 -14.01 -5.71 -6.80
CA SER A 120 -15.22 -5.73 -5.96
C SER A 120 -16.32 -6.60 -6.55
#